data_AF-A0A1F9DR24-F1
#
_entry.id   AF-A0A1F9DR24-F1
#
_cell.length_a   1.000
_cell.length_b   1.000
_cell.length_c   1.000
_cell.angle_alpha   90.00
_cell.angle_beta   90.00
_cell.angle_gamma   90.00
#
_symmetry.space_group_name_H-M   'P 1'
#
loop_
_entity.id
_entity.type
_entity.pdbx_description
1 polymer ?
#
loop_
_entity_poly.entity_id
_entity_poly.type
_entity_poly.pdbx_seq_one_letter_code
_entity_poly.pdbx_strand_id
1 'polypeptide(L)'
;LFLGALWGRRNKVVRIVHLSALFFALIIQVFDWFCPLTHLEAWLRVKHNPDLTYPGEFIIYYVERVVYIEISHLIVLTVTLLLGGVSVWIYFKK
;
A
#
# COMPACT_ATOMS: atom_id res chain seq x y z
N LEU A 1 8.63 -0.03 2.75
CA LEU A 1 8.72 1.02 3.78
C LEU A 1 10.16 1.35 4.16
N PHE A 2 10.92 0.43 4.77
CA PHE A 2 12.31 0.73 5.19
C PHE A 2 13.28 1.03 4.04
N LEU A 3 13.25 0.24 2.96
CA LEU A 3 14.12 0.46 1.79
C LEU A 3 13.81 1.79 1.08
N GLY A 4 12.53 2.15 1.00
CA GLY A 4 12.10 3.45 0.45
C GLY A 4 12.61 4.62 1.27
N ALA A 5 12.57 4.51 2.60
CA ALA A 5 13.14 5.50 3.52
C ALA A 5 14.67 5.62 3.39
N LEU A 6 15.38 4.50 3.28
CA LEU A 6 16.84 4.50 3.07
C LEU A 6 17.24 5.13 1.73
N TRP A 7 16.54 4.79 0.65
CA TRP A 7 16.79 5.34 -0.69
C TRP A 7 16.44 6.83 -0.75
N GLY A 8 15.32 7.24 -0.15
CA GLY A 8 14.88 8.63 -0.08
C GLY A 8 15.88 9.56 0.63
N ARG A 9 16.76 9.03 1.48
CA ARG A 9 17.83 9.83 2.10
C ARG A 9 18.80 10.40 1.06
N ARG A 10 19.06 9.68 -0.03
CA ARG A 10 20.00 10.10 -1.10
C ARG A 10 19.32 10.89 -2.21
N ASN A 11 18.03 10.65 -2.47
CA ASN A 11 17.29 11.30 -3.56
C ASN A 11 16.03 12.00 -3.06
N LYS A 12 15.98 13.34 -3.25
CA LYS A 12 14.83 14.19 -2.86
C LYS A 12 13.52 13.76 -3.51
N VAL A 13 13.55 13.33 -4.77
CA VAL A 13 12.35 12.88 -5.49
C VAL A 13 11.78 11.63 -4.84
N VAL A 14 12.63 10.64 -4.56
CA VAL A 14 12.22 9.39 -3.90
C VAL A 14 11.67 9.66 -2.51
N ARG A 15 12.26 10.61 -1.77
CA ARG A 15 11.71 11.04 -0.47
C ARG A 15 10.31 11.63 -0.59
N ILE A 16 10.08 12.52 -1.55
CA ILE A 16 8.76 13.16 -1.76
C ILE A 16 7.73 12.09 -2.14
N VAL A 17 8.05 11.22 -3.10
CA VAL A 17 7.15 10.14 -3.54
C VAL A 17 6.85 9.17 -2.39
N HIS A 18 7.85 8.81 -1.59
CA HIS A 18 7.65 7.90 -0.46
C HIS A 18 6.77 8.53 0.64
N LEU A 19 6.99 9.80 0.97
CA LEU A 19 6.19 10.52 1.96
C LEU A 19 4.76 10.76 1.47
N SER A 20 4.55 11.11 0.20
CA SER A 20 3.22 11.30 -0.36
C SER A 20 2.45 9.99 -0.40
N ALA A 21 3.08 8.88 -0.77
CA ALA A 21 2.46 7.56 -0.75
C ALA A 21 2.07 7.13 0.68
N LEU A 22 2.94 7.37 1.66
CA LEU A 22 2.63 7.12 3.08
C LEU A 22 1.44 7.94 3.58
N PHE A 23 1.43 9.24 3.26
CA PHE A 23 0.35 10.14 3.64
C PHE A 23 -0.97 9.74 2.99
N PHE A 24 -0.92 9.39 1.70
CA PHE A 24 -2.08 8.92 0.96
C PHE A 24 -2.66 7.62 1.54
N ALA A 25 -1.81 6.65 1.87
CA ALA A 25 -2.24 5.42 2.53
C ALA A 25 -2.92 5.69 3.88
N LEU A 26 -2.39 6.64 4.67
CA LEU A 26 -2.97 7.03 5.95
C LEU A 26 -4.35 7.67 5.78
N ILE A 27 -4.54 8.54 4.78
CA ILE A 27 -5.86 9.13 4.46
C ILE A 27 -6.86 8.02 4.15
N ILE A 28 -6.54 7.12 3.22
CA ILE A 28 -7.43 6.03 2.83
C ILE A 28 -7.81 5.18 4.05
N GLN A 29 -6.83 4.88 4.91
CA GLN A 29 -7.05 4.09 6.11
C GLN A 29 -7.93 4.80 7.15
N VAL A 30 -7.77 6.11 7.37
CA VAL A 30 -8.55 6.89 8.36
C VAL A 30 -9.98 7.12 7.90
N PHE A 31 -10.19 7.37 6.61
CA PHE A 31 -11.53 7.62 6.04
C PHE A 31 -12.26 6.34 5.64
N ASP A 32 -11.64 5.17 5.84
CA ASP A 32 -12.14 3.86 5.37
C ASP A 32 -12.57 3.91 3.89
N TRP A 33 -11.81 4.67 3.09
CA TRP A 33 -12.12 4.89 1.68
C TRP A 33 -11.64 3.67 0.88
N PHE A 34 -12.39 3.26 -0.14
CA PHE A 34 -11.87 2.42 -1.22
C PHE A 34 -10.54 2.95 -1.80
N CYS A 35 -9.60 2.05 -2.11
CA CYS A 35 -8.31 2.42 -2.70
C CYS A 35 -8.47 2.69 -4.21
N PRO A 36 -8.35 3.96 -4.68
CA PRO A 36 -8.51 4.26 -6.11
C PRO A 36 -7.40 3.63 -6.96
N LEU A 37 -6.24 3.32 -6.36
CA LEU A 37 -5.13 2.66 -7.05
C LEU A 37 -5.48 1.22 -7.44
N THR A 38 -6.27 0.53 -6.63
CA THR A 38 -6.78 -0.81 -6.93
C THR A 38 -7.72 -0.78 -8.14
N HIS A 39 -8.58 0.23 -8.23
CA HIS A 39 -9.44 0.41 -9.40
C HIS A 39 -8.64 0.80 -10.65
N LEU A 40 -7.63 1.66 -10.50
CA LEU A 40 -6.72 2.01 -11.58
C LEU A 40 -5.96 0.79 -12.10
N GLU A 41 -5.49 -0.07 -11.19
CA GLU A 41 -4.83 -1.32 -11.54
C GLU A 41 -5.78 -2.25 -12.32
N ALA A 42 -7.00 -2.45 -11.83
CA ALA A 42 -8.01 -3.26 -12.52
C ALA A 42 -8.30 -2.72 -13.93
N TRP A 43 -8.45 -1.41 -14.08
CA TRP A 43 -8.65 -0.77 -15.38
C TRP A 43 -7.47 -0.96 -16.33
N LEU A 44 -6.23 -0.82 -15.83
CA LEU A 44 -5.01 -1.06 -16.61
C LEU A 44 -4.88 -2.53 -17.04
N ARG A 45 -5.23 -3.49 -16.16
CA ARG A 45 -5.22 -4.92 -16.49
C ARG A 45 -6.19 -5.25 -17.63
N VAL A 46 -7.43 -4.78 -17.54
CA VAL A 46 -8.44 -4.98 -18.60
C VAL A 46 -7.96 -4.39 -19.93
N LYS A 47 -7.31 -3.22 -19.87
CA LYS A 47 -6.77 -2.57 -21.08
C LYS A 47 -5.57 -3.31 -21.68
N HIS A 48 -4.76 -3.97 -20.85
CA HIS A 48 -3.60 -4.73 -21.32
C HIS A 48 -4.00 -6.09 -21.90
N ASN A 49 -4.89 -6.83 -21.21
CA ASN A 49 -5.41 -8.10 -21.71
C ASN A 49 -6.80 -8.38 -21.08
N PRO A 50 -7.89 -8.34 -21.88
CA PRO A 50 -9.26 -8.50 -21.38
C PRO A 50 -9.54 -9.92 -20.84
N ASP A 51 -8.79 -10.94 -21.28
CA ASP A 51 -8.91 -12.33 -20.82
C ASP A 51 -8.35 -12.54 -19.39
N LEU A 52 -7.64 -11.54 -18.84
CA LEU A 52 -7.19 -11.53 -17.44
C LEU A 52 -8.31 -11.12 -16.45
N THR A 53 -9.53 -10.93 -16.92
CA THR A 53 -10.74 -10.86 -16.08
C THR A 53 -11.04 -12.28 -15.58
N TYR A 54 -10.25 -12.71 -14.61
CA TYR A 54 -10.03 -14.12 -14.26
C TYR A 54 -11.29 -14.77 -13.62
N PRO A 55 -11.73 -15.96 -14.08
CA PRO A 55 -12.78 -16.74 -13.42
C PRO A 55 -12.13 -17.62 -12.34
N GLY A 56 -12.39 -17.34 -11.05
CA GLY A 56 -11.70 -17.99 -9.94
C GLY A 56 -12.63 -18.72 -9.00
N GLU A 57 -12.72 -20.05 -9.10
CA GLU A 57 -13.72 -20.81 -8.31
C GLU A 57 -13.14 -21.82 -7.30
N PHE A 58 -11.83 -22.15 -7.32
CA PHE A 58 -11.28 -23.12 -6.34
C PHE A 58 -9.94 -22.73 -5.69
N ILE A 59 -8.85 -22.56 -6.45
CA ILE A 59 -7.54 -22.19 -5.86
C ILE A 59 -7.59 -20.78 -5.24
N ILE A 60 -8.30 -19.86 -5.89
CA ILE A 60 -8.47 -18.48 -5.43
C ILE A 60 -9.16 -18.43 -4.08
N TYR A 61 -10.18 -19.25 -3.82
CA TYR A 61 -10.86 -19.28 -2.51
C TYR A 61 -9.89 -19.56 -1.33
N TYR A 62 -9.00 -20.53 -1.49
CA TYR A 62 -8.03 -20.86 -0.45
C TYR A 62 -6.90 -19.83 -0.35
N VAL A 63 -6.40 -19.35 -1.50
CA VAL A 63 -5.33 -18.35 -1.54
C VAL A 63 -5.83 -17.00 -1.01
N GLU A 64 -7.03 -16.57 -1.37
CA GLU A 64 -7.65 -15.35 -0.84
C GLU A 64 -7.83 -15.43 0.66
N ARG A 65 -8.30 -16.54 1.22
CA ARG A 65 -8.40 -16.68 2.69
C ARG A 65 -7.06 -16.59 3.41
N VAL A 66 -5.98 -17.04 2.78
CA VAL A 66 -4.62 -16.96 3.37
C VAL A 66 -4.02 -15.56 3.21
N VAL A 67 -4.30 -14.88 2.10
CA VAL A 67 -3.73 -13.57 1.79
C VAL A 67 -4.55 -12.44 2.43
N TYR A 68 -5.88 -12.52 2.41
CA TYR A 68 -6.82 -11.60 3.04
C TYR A 68 -7.17 -12.06 4.46
N ILE A 69 -6.15 -12.14 5.31
CA ILE A 69 -6.38 -12.31 6.75
C ILE A 69 -7.06 -11.05 7.26
N GLU A 70 -8.23 -11.22 7.90
CA GLU A 70 -8.95 -10.13 8.55
C GLU A 70 -8.17 -9.65 9.78
N ILE A 71 -7.32 -8.65 9.58
CA ILE A 71 -6.61 -7.96 10.66
C ILE A 71 -7.47 -6.77 11.10
N SER A 72 -7.60 -6.59 12.42
CA SER A 72 -8.33 -5.46 12.98
C SER A 72 -7.77 -4.13 12.46
N HIS A 73 -8.66 -3.23 12.05
CA HIS A 73 -8.33 -1.91 11.51
C HIS A 73 -7.37 -1.12 12.42
N LEU A 74 -7.55 -1.22 13.75
CA LEU A 74 -6.70 -0.58 14.74
C LEU A 74 -5.25 -1.09 14.70
N ILE A 75 -5.05 -2.38 14.46
CA ILE A 75 -3.72 -2.98 14.36
C ILE A 75 -3.02 -2.43 13.11
N VAL A 76 -3.71 -2.42 11.98
CA VAL A 76 -3.13 -1.91 10.72
C VAL A 76 -2.81 -0.42 10.84
N LEU A 77 -3.71 0.39 11.42
CA LEU A 77 -3.47 1.81 11.67
C LEU A 77 -2.26 2.04 12.59
N THR A 78 -2.15 1.28 13.68
CA THR A 78 -1.02 1.38 14.63
C THR A 78 0.31 1.05 13.95
N VAL A 79 0.35 -0.03 13.16
CA VAL A 79 1.54 -0.42 12.40
C VAL A 79 1.91 0.63 11.36
N THR A 80 0.93 1.19 10.64
CA THR A 80 1.13 2.26 9.66
C THR A 80 1.72 3.51 10.32
N LEU A 81 1.19 3.94 11.47
CA LEU A 81 1.71 5.08 12.24
C LEU A 81 3.14 4.83 12.73
N LEU A 82 3.42 3.62 13.25
CA LEU A 82 4.75 3.25 13.71
C LEU A 82 5.77 3.31 12.57
N LEU A 83 5.47 2.67 11.44
CA LEU A 83 6.38 2.62 10.28
C LEU A 83 6.54 3.99 9.61
N GLY A 84 5.47 4.79 9.56
CA GLY A 84 5.51 6.19 9.13
C GLY A 84 6.40 7.03 10.04
N GLY A 85 6.23 6.90 11.35
CA GLY A 85 7.05 7.57 12.37
C GLY A 85 8.53 7.21 12.26
N VAL A 86 8.85 5.92 12.10
CA VAL A 86 10.25 5.47 11.89
C VAL A 86 10.81 6.02 10.57
N SER A 87 10.02 6.05 9.49
CA SER A 87 10.45 6.61 8.21
C SER A 87 10.76 8.11 8.31
N VAL A 88 9.90 8.86 9.01
CA VAL A 88 10.10 10.28 9.30
C VAL A 88 11.34 10.48 10.17
N TRP A 89 11.49 9.70 11.23
CA TRP A 89 12.68 9.72 12.09
C TRP A 89 13.98 9.49 11.31
N ILE A 90 14.01 8.52 10.38
CA ILE A 90 15.17 8.28 9.50
C ILE A 90 15.49 9.49 8.63
N TYR A 91 14.49 10.26 8.20
CA TYR A 91 14.68 11.50 7.43
C TYR A 91 15.12 12.69 8.28
N PHE A 92 14.67 12.78 9.53
CA PHE A 92 15.08 13.83 10.47
C PHE A 92 16.44 13.57 11.11
N LYS A 93 16.83 12.31 11.31
CA LYS A 93 18.14 11.89 11.83
C LYS A 93 19.23 11.99 10.75
N LYS A 94 19.25 13.14 10.07
CA LYS A 94 20.20 13.51 9.04
C LYS A 94 21.51 13.97 9.67
#